data_AF-A0AAX3A584-F1
#
_entry.id   AF-A0AAX3A584-F1
#
_cell.length_a   1.000
_cell.length_b   1.000
_cell.length_c   1.000
_cell.angle_alpha   90.00
_cell.angle_beta   90.00
_cell.angle_gamma   90.00
#
_symmetry.space_group_name_H-M   'P 1'
#
loop_
_entity.id
_entity.type
_entity.pdbx_description
1 polymer ?
#
loop_
_entity_poly.entity_id
_entity_poly.type
_entity_poly.pdbx_seq_one_letter_code
_entity_poly.pdbx_strand_id
1 'polypeptide(L)'
;MKNYTVALGDTLFGIAQREYGDGGLYPVIAEQNHLSNPGLINIGQELLIPYVTYRHLFTTDDSTAARQQLTQSFYGTQSPAIQLVWEVVNGVAQREIHRGTWLLLPDLTNVGHHTVVAGEGFAVLAGRWYGDDQLAIVIANANNLDPFTDPNPGQVLIVPGLNRRRQVAGDTLESLCVEEYGDHDVAKRAAVAGAANYIGHPHSLFSGQVVYFPS
;
A
#
# COMPACT_ATOMS: atom_id res chain seq x y z
N MET A 1 -3.49 -3.86 -10.25
CA MET A 1 -2.60 -3.66 -11.41
C MET A 1 -3.22 -2.77 -12.49
N LYS A 2 -2.42 -1.91 -13.12
CA LYS A 2 -2.82 -0.94 -14.17
C LYS A 2 -1.96 -1.11 -15.42
N ASN A 3 -2.56 -1.01 -16.61
CA ASN A 3 -1.82 -0.90 -17.86
C ASN A 3 -1.39 0.56 -18.08
N TYR A 4 -0.12 0.76 -18.41
CA TYR A 4 0.47 2.08 -18.66
C TYR A 4 1.23 2.08 -19.98
N THR A 5 0.90 3.02 -20.87
CA THR A 5 1.64 3.21 -22.12
C THR A 5 2.71 4.27 -21.90
N VAL A 6 3.98 3.90 -22.12
CA VAL A 6 5.13 4.79 -21.95
C VAL A 6 5.00 6.01 -22.87
N ALA A 7 5.07 7.20 -22.28
CA ALA A 7 5.01 8.47 -22.97
C ALA A 7 6.41 9.05 -23.23
N LEU A 8 6.49 10.07 -24.09
CA LEU A 8 7.73 10.79 -24.35
C LEU A 8 8.27 11.42 -23.05
N GLY A 9 9.53 11.12 -22.72
CA GLY A 9 10.21 11.66 -21.54
C GLY A 9 9.99 10.85 -20.25
N ASP A 10 9.22 9.75 -20.30
CA ASP A 10 9.10 8.85 -19.16
C ASP A 10 10.43 8.16 -18.83
N THR A 11 10.62 7.96 -17.53
CA THR A 11 11.60 7.03 -16.97
C THR A 11 10.86 6.13 -15.97
N LEU A 12 11.36 4.93 -15.68
CA LEU A 12 10.73 4.08 -14.66
C LEU A 12 10.69 4.79 -13.28
N PHE A 13 11.72 5.56 -12.95
CA PHE A 13 11.73 6.40 -11.73
C PHE A 13 10.59 7.42 -11.75
N GLY A 14 10.41 8.14 -12.87
CA GLY A 14 9.34 9.12 -13.01
C GLY A 14 7.95 8.48 -12.95
N ILE A 15 7.79 7.31 -13.56
CA ILE A 15 6.54 6.53 -13.48
C ILE A 15 6.28 6.10 -12.03
N ALA A 16 7.24 5.47 -11.35
CA ALA A 16 7.12 5.07 -9.95
C ALA A 16 6.86 6.25 -9.01
N GLN A 17 7.49 7.40 -9.24
CA GLN A 17 7.25 8.62 -8.47
C GLN A 17 5.80 9.11 -8.58
N ARG A 18 5.17 8.97 -9.75
CA ARG A 18 3.77 9.35 -9.96
C ARG A 18 2.79 8.31 -9.40
N GLU A 19 3.07 7.03 -9.63
CA GLU A 19 2.14 5.95 -9.28
C GLU A 19 2.25 5.55 -7.81
N TYR A 20 3.45 5.62 -7.22
CA TYR A 20 3.74 5.17 -5.86
C TYR A 20 4.21 6.28 -4.93
N GLY A 21 4.42 7.51 -5.43
CA GLY A 21 4.93 8.62 -4.61
C GLY A 21 6.41 8.50 -4.23
N ASP A 22 7.08 7.44 -4.68
CA ASP A 22 8.48 7.15 -4.39
C ASP A 22 9.14 6.57 -5.65
N GLY A 23 9.92 7.39 -6.35
CA GLY A 23 10.63 6.96 -7.55
C GLY A 23 11.64 5.82 -7.30
N GLY A 24 12.09 5.64 -6.05
CA GLY A 24 12.96 4.52 -5.66
C GLY A 24 12.32 3.15 -5.84
N LEU A 25 10.99 3.09 -5.95
CA LEU A 25 10.23 1.87 -6.20
C LEU A 25 10.17 1.46 -7.68
N TYR A 26 10.90 2.12 -8.58
CA TYR A 26 11.00 1.71 -9.98
C TYR A 26 11.37 0.23 -10.21
N PRO A 27 12.15 -0.46 -9.35
CA PRO A 27 12.43 -1.88 -9.53
C PRO A 27 11.16 -2.74 -9.49
N VAL A 28 10.10 -2.32 -8.77
CA VAL A 28 8.79 -3.01 -8.77
C VAL A 28 8.25 -3.14 -10.19
N ILE A 29 8.34 -2.06 -10.97
CA ILE A 29 7.87 -2.02 -12.37
C ILE A 29 8.79 -2.87 -13.25
N ALA A 30 10.11 -2.77 -13.04
CA ALA A 30 11.08 -3.54 -13.81
C ALA A 30 10.90 -5.05 -13.64
N GLU A 31 10.76 -5.53 -12.40
CA GLU A 31 10.57 -6.94 -12.06
C GLU A 31 9.23 -7.46 -12.63
N GLN A 32 8.14 -6.71 -12.46
CA GLN A 32 6.83 -7.10 -12.97
C GLN A 32 6.82 -7.28 -14.50
N ASN A 33 7.58 -6.44 -15.23
CA ASN A 33 7.62 -6.43 -16.69
C ASN A 33 8.83 -7.16 -17.26
N HIS A 34 9.61 -7.87 -16.43
CA HIS A 34 10.81 -8.60 -16.84
C HIS A 34 11.83 -7.74 -17.60
N LEU A 35 12.01 -6.49 -17.20
CA LEU A 35 12.92 -5.56 -17.86
C LEU A 35 14.36 -5.83 -17.44
N SER A 36 15.15 -6.44 -18.32
CA SER A 36 16.57 -6.71 -18.05
C SER A 36 17.41 -5.44 -17.88
N ASN A 37 17.00 -4.34 -18.51
CA ASN A 37 17.61 -3.03 -18.33
C ASN A 37 16.53 -1.99 -17.97
N PRO A 38 16.40 -1.61 -16.68
CA PRO A 38 15.44 -0.62 -16.21
C PRO A 38 15.62 0.78 -16.84
N GLY A 39 16.80 1.08 -17.39
CA GLY A 39 17.08 2.34 -18.08
C GLY A 39 16.61 2.40 -19.53
N LEU A 40 16.08 1.30 -20.07
CA LEU A 40 15.67 1.20 -21.47
C LEU A 40 14.18 0.88 -21.58
N ILE A 41 13.35 1.92 -21.64
CA ILE A 41 11.93 1.83 -21.97
C ILE A 41 11.65 2.62 -23.26
N ASN A 42 10.74 2.12 -24.09
CA ASN A 42 10.43 2.73 -25.38
C ASN A 42 9.06 3.42 -25.34
N ILE A 43 8.94 4.55 -26.02
CA ILE A 43 7.65 5.23 -26.19
C ILE A 43 6.64 4.27 -26.84
N GLY A 44 5.42 4.21 -26.31
CA GLY A 44 4.39 3.29 -26.76
C GLY A 44 4.48 1.88 -26.17
N GLN A 45 5.54 1.55 -25.43
CA GLN A 45 5.63 0.30 -24.70
C GLN A 45 4.54 0.23 -23.63
N GLU A 46 3.83 -0.89 -23.56
CA GLU A 46 2.89 -1.16 -22.48
C GLU A 46 3.63 -1.77 -21.29
N LEU A 47 3.38 -1.22 -20.11
CA LEU A 47 3.89 -1.68 -18.83
C LEU A 47 2.73 -2.01 -17.90
N LEU A 48 2.85 -3.13 -17.22
CA LEU A 48 2.02 -3.48 -16.07
C LEU A 48 2.57 -2.79 -14.82
N ILE A 49 1.74 -1.98 -14.18
CA ILE A 49 2.07 -1.28 -12.95
C ILE A 49 1.32 -1.98 -11.81
N PRO A 50 2.01 -2.77 -10.96
CA PRO A 50 1.42 -3.34 -9.75
C PRO A 50 0.89 -2.24 -8.83
N TYR A 51 -0.10 -2.56 -8.01
CA TYR A 51 -0.52 -1.64 -6.96
C TYR A 51 0.44 -1.73 -5.77
N VAL A 52 1.07 -0.61 -5.44
CA VAL A 52 1.81 -0.41 -4.20
C VAL A 52 1.16 0.76 -3.46
N THR A 53 0.96 0.62 -2.15
CA THR A 53 0.45 1.71 -1.31
C THR A 53 1.30 2.95 -1.52
N TYR A 54 0.65 4.08 -1.78
CA TYR A 54 1.34 5.33 -2.08
C TYR A 54 2.22 5.76 -0.90
N ARG A 55 3.45 6.21 -1.20
CA ARG A 55 4.44 6.68 -0.23
C ARG A 55 4.55 8.19 -0.29
N HIS A 56 4.59 8.82 0.87
CA HIS A 56 4.80 10.25 1.00
C HIS A 56 5.98 10.54 1.92
N LEU A 57 7.00 11.21 1.40
CA LEU A 57 8.10 11.71 2.23
C LEU A 57 7.63 12.95 2.99
N PHE A 58 7.52 12.83 4.31
CA PHE A 58 7.13 13.93 5.18
C PHE A 58 8.31 14.90 5.38
N THR A 59 8.29 16.05 4.72
CA THR A 59 9.44 16.98 4.66
C THR A 59 9.34 18.19 5.58
N THR A 60 8.22 18.37 6.26
CA THR A 60 7.97 19.47 7.20
C THR A 60 8.07 19.02 8.64
N ASP A 61 8.06 19.96 9.58
CA ASP A 61 7.89 19.63 11.00
C ASP A 61 6.43 19.26 11.27
N ASP A 62 6.22 18.34 12.21
CA ASP A 62 4.88 17.85 12.53
C ASP A 62 4.07 18.92 13.27
N SER A 63 2.83 19.09 12.83
CA SER A 63 1.86 20.00 13.43
C SER A 63 0.47 19.65 12.94
N THR A 64 -0.56 20.05 13.69
CA THR A 64 -1.96 19.89 13.25
C THR A 64 -2.19 20.45 11.85
N ALA A 65 -1.62 21.62 11.55
CA ALA A 65 -1.74 22.25 10.23
C ALA A 65 -1.06 21.42 9.13
N ALA A 66 0.14 20.87 9.39
CA ALA A 66 0.83 20.02 8.41
C ALA A 66 0.04 18.74 8.12
N ARG A 67 -0.51 18.08 9.14
CA ARG A 67 -1.33 16.87 8.98
C ARG A 67 -2.64 17.13 8.24
N GLN A 68 -3.32 18.25 8.54
CA GLN A 68 -4.50 18.69 7.80
C GLN A 68 -4.18 19.01 6.34
N GLN A 69 -3.05 19.69 6.08
CA GLN A 69 -2.62 20.02 4.73
C GLN A 69 -2.28 18.76 3.92
N LEU A 70 -1.61 17.78 4.52
CA LEU A 70 -1.36 16.49 3.87
C LEU A 70 -2.69 15.79 3.51
N THR A 71 -3.62 15.76 4.46
CA THR A 71 -4.95 15.15 4.24
C THR A 71 -5.70 15.86 3.12
N GLN A 72 -5.69 17.20 3.11
CA GLN A 72 -6.33 18.00 2.06
C GLN A 72 -5.67 17.77 0.70
N SER A 73 -4.35 17.66 0.64
CA SER A 73 -3.62 17.52 -0.62
C SER A 73 -3.82 16.14 -1.26
N PHE A 74 -3.90 15.08 -0.44
CA PHE A 74 -4.01 13.72 -0.94
C PHE A 74 -5.46 13.23 -1.08
N TYR A 75 -6.33 13.57 -0.13
CA TYR A 75 -7.73 13.10 -0.10
C TYR A 75 -8.76 14.19 -0.45
N GLY A 76 -8.33 15.43 -0.68
CA GLY A 76 -9.23 16.53 -1.01
C GLY A 76 -10.12 17.00 0.15
N THR A 77 -9.82 16.61 1.39
CA THR A 77 -10.64 16.90 2.57
C THR A 77 -9.80 17.21 3.81
N GLN A 78 -10.37 17.92 4.77
CA GLN A 78 -9.82 18.13 6.12
C GLN A 78 -10.54 17.29 7.19
N SER A 79 -11.29 16.27 6.78
CA SER A 79 -12.01 15.38 7.71
C SER A 79 -11.05 14.71 8.71
N PRO A 80 -11.28 14.86 10.03
CA PRO A 80 -10.47 14.17 11.04
C PRO A 80 -10.53 12.64 10.91
N ALA A 81 -11.65 12.08 10.45
CA ALA A 81 -11.78 10.64 10.25
C ALA A 81 -10.86 10.14 9.12
N ILE A 82 -10.76 10.90 8.01
CA ILE A 82 -9.87 10.58 6.90
C ILE A 82 -8.41 10.85 7.24
N GLN A 83 -8.12 11.87 8.06
CA GLN A 83 -6.77 12.06 8.59
C GLN A 83 -6.36 10.84 9.44
N LEU A 84 -7.26 10.36 10.30
CA LEU A 84 -6.99 9.21 11.17
C LEU A 84 -6.72 7.91 10.39
N VAL A 85 -7.26 7.76 9.17
CA VAL A 85 -6.98 6.61 8.29
C VAL A 85 -5.49 6.45 8.05
N TRP A 86 -4.81 7.47 7.54
CA TRP A 86 -3.38 7.35 7.23
C TRP A 86 -2.54 7.44 8.52
N GLU A 87 -2.98 8.16 9.54
CA GLU A 87 -2.25 8.22 10.81
C GLU A 87 -2.18 6.86 11.51
N VAL A 88 -3.27 6.08 11.48
CA VAL A 88 -3.32 4.74 12.07
C VAL A 88 -2.45 3.76 11.27
N VAL A 89 -2.54 3.79 9.94
CA VAL A 89 -1.71 2.94 9.06
C VAL A 89 -0.22 3.10 9.36
N ASN A 90 0.21 4.32 9.68
CA ASN A 90 1.61 4.64 9.98
C ASN A 90 1.96 4.56 11.48
N GLY A 91 0.99 4.30 12.36
CA GLY A 91 1.21 4.27 13.82
C GLY A 91 1.54 5.64 14.43
N VAL A 92 1.11 6.74 13.80
CA VAL A 92 1.42 8.13 14.18
C VAL A 92 0.23 8.91 14.73
N ALA A 93 -0.92 8.26 14.92
CA ALA A 93 -2.11 8.88 15.51
C ALA A 93 -1.85 9.48 16.91
N GLN A 94 -0.92 8.90 17.66
CA GLN A 94 -0.54 9.35 19.01
C GLN A 94 0.96 9.60 19.15
N ARG A 95 1.68 9.75 18.03
CA ARG A 95 3.13 9.93 18.01
C ARG A 95 3.50 11.05 17.05
N GLU A 96 4.61 11.72 17.33
CA GLU A 96 5.19 12.72 16.44
C GLU A 96 5.69 12.08 15.15
N ILE A 97 5.52 12.78 14.03
CA ILE A 97 6.12 12.42 12.74
C ILE A 97 7.43 13.18 12.57
N HIS A 98 8.55 12.47 12.58
CA HIS A 98 9.83 13.13 12.32
C HIS A 98 10.01 13.47 10.84
N ARG A 99 10.64 14.62 10.56
CA ARG A 99 11.03 15.01 9.21
C ARG A 99 11.87 13.92 8.55
N GLY A 100 11.56 13.59 7.29
CA GLY A 100 12.21 12.53 6.53
C GLY A 100 11.53 11.16 6.66
N THR A 101 10.45 11.05 7.44
CA THR A 101 9.66 9.83 7.53
C THR A 101 8.92 9.57 6.22
N TRP A 102 8.99 8.34 5.71
CA TRP A 102 8.12 7.87 4.64
C TRP A 102 6.81 7.35 5.22
N LEU A 103 5.70 7.97 4.84
CA LEU A 103 4.36 7.60 5.24
C LEU A 103 3.68 6.80 4.14
N LEU A 104 2.86 5.82 4.52
CA LEU A 104 1.95 5.09 3.65
C LEU A 104 0.59 5.79 3.62
N LEU A 105 0.11 6.16 2.44
CA LEU A 105 -1.18 6.81 2.24
C LEU A 105 -2.11 5.85 1.47
N PRO A 106 -3.14 5.27 2.12
CA PRO A 106 -4.09 4.38 1.44
C PRO A 106 -4.85 5.09 0.31
N ASP A 107 -5.14 4.41 -0.80
CA ASP A 107 -6.06 4.94 -1.80
C ASP A 107 -7.50 4.78 -1.31
N LEU A 108 -8.35 5.80 -1.49
CA LEU A 108 -9.78 5.75 -1.14
C LEU A 108 -10.70 5.97 -2.35
N THR A 109 -10.13 6.20 -3.53
CA THR A 109 -10.87 6.67 -4.72
C THR A 109 -11.02 5.58 -5.77
N ASN A 110 -9.93 4.93 -6.16
CA ASN A 110 -9.92 3.91 -7.22
C ASN A 110 -9.83 2.51 -6.62
N VAL A 111 -10.78 2.19 -5.75
CA VAL A 111 -10.73 0.99 -4.90
C VAL A 111 -11.83 -0.03 -5.19
N GLY A 112 -11.56 -1.27 -4.79
CA GLY A 112 -12.54 -2.34 -4.78
C GLY A 112 -13.66 -2.07 -3.78
N HIS A 113 -14.75 -2.84 -3.90
CA HIS A 113 -15.87 -2.80 -2.98
C HIS A 113 -16.15 -4.20 -2.44
N HIS A 114 -16.64 -4.27 -1.21
CA HIS A 114 -17.03 -5.51 -0.56
C HIS A 114 -18.46 -5.40 -0.02
N THR A 115 -19.29 -6.40 -0.30
CA THR A 115 -20.61 -6.49 0.32
C THR A 115 -20.50 -7.34 1.58
N VAL A 116 -20.77 -6.73 2.73
CA VAL A 116 -20.63 -7.37 4.04
C VAL A 116 -21.57 -8.58 4.14
N VAL A 117 -21.05 -9.72 4.58
CA VAL A 117 -21.86 -10.90 4.86
C VAL A 117 -22.11 -11.07 6.35
N ALA A 118 -23.09 -11.90 6.71
CA ALA A 118 -23.45 -12.12 8.11
C ALA A 118 -22.24 -12.61 8.94
N GLY A 119 -21.95 -11.92 10.05
CA GLY A 119 -20.86 -12.24 10.96
C GLY A 119 -19.51 -11.56 10.63
N GLU A 120 -19.43 -10.74 9.58
CA GLU A 120 -18.21 -9.96 9.30
C GLU A 120 -18.18 -8.64 10.08
N GLY A 121 -17.30 -8.59 11.08
CA GLY A 121 -16.93 -7.34 11.75
C GLY A 121 -15.73 -6.66 11.10
N PHE A 122 -15.48 -5.38 11.42
CA PHE A 122 -14.37 -4.61 10.82
C PHE A 122 -12.99 -5.23 11.09
N ALA A 123 -12.78 -5.79 12.29
CA ALA A 123 -11.52 -6.46 12.64
C ALA A 123 -11.25 -7.69 11.78
N VAL A 124 -12.29 -8.50 11.51
CA VAL A 124 -12.19 -9.68 10.64
C VAL A 124 -11.87 -9.26 9.21
N LEU A 125 -12.54 -8.22 8.72
CA LEU A 125 -12.29 -7.65 7.39
C LEU A 125 -10.85 -7.11 7.29
N ALA A 126 -10.38 -6.37 8.29
CA ALA A 126 -9.04 -5.80 8.32
C ALA A 126 -7.94 -6.88 8.36
N GLY A 127 -8.11 -7.89 9.21
CA GLY A 127 -7.21 -9.05 9.25
C GLY A 127 -7.16 -9.79 7.91
N ARG A 128 -8.30 -9.91 7.22
CA ARG A 128 -8.39 -10.56 5.90
C ARG A 128 -7.83 -9.72 4.76
N TRP A 129 -8.05 -8.42 4.74
CA TRP A 129 -7.60 -7.56 3.63
C TRP A 129 -6.16 -7.11 3.80
N TYR A 130 -5.77 -6.77 5.02
CA TYR A 130 -4.50 -6.10 5.29
C TYR A 130 -3.53 -6.94 6.12
N GLY A 131 -3.97 -8.09 6.63
CA GLY A 131 -3.13 -8.93 7.50
C GLY A 131 -2.98 -8.37 8.90
N ASP A 132 -3.83 -7.40 9.28
CA ASP A 132 -3.84 -6.77 10.59
C ASP A 132 -5.26 -6.35 10.99
N ASP A 133 -5.74 -6.92 12.08
CA ASP A 133 -7.07 -6.65 12.63
C ASP A 133 -7.19 -5.25 13.27
N GLN A 134 -6.06 -4.65 13.67
CA GLN A 134 -6.01 -3.31 14.25
C GLN A 134 -6.32 -2.20 13.22
N LEU A 135 -6.35 -2.54 11.93
CA LEU A 135 -6.77 -1.63 10.86
C LEU A 135 -8.29 -1.57 10.67
N ALA A 136 -9.09 -2.14 11.58
CA ALA A 136 -10.54 -2.02 11.60
C ALA A 136 -11.03 -0.56 11.47
N ILE A 137 -10.38 0.34 12.22
CA ILE A 137 -10.69 1.78 12.21
C ILE A 137 -10.44 2.44 10.86
N VAL A 138 -9.48 1.93 10.08
CA VAL A 138 -9.21 2.40 8.71
C VAL A 138 -10.40 2.12 7.81
N ILE A 139 -10.97 0.91 7.90
CA ILE A 139 -12.15 0.53 7.10
C ILE A 139 -13.34 1.39 7.49
N ALA A 140 -13.65 1.49 8.79
CA ALA A 140 -14.79 2.25 9.26
C ALA A 140 -14.72 3.73 8.86
N ASN A 141 -13.59 4.40 9.13
CA ASN A 141 -13.42 5.82 8.84
C ASN A 141 -13.44 6.11 7.33
N ALA A 142 -12.80 5.27 6.52
CA ALA A 142 -12.85 5.39 5.07
C ALA A 142 -14.27 5.26 4.51
N ASN A 143 -15.14 4.52 5.20
CA ASN A 143 -16.54 4.34 4.84
C ASN A 143 -17.49 5.31 5.57
N ASN A 144 -16.96 6.27 6.34
CA ASN A 144 -17.73 7.21 7.16
C ASN A 144 -18.69 6.50 8.14
N LEU A 145 -18.17 5.47 8.83
CA LEU A 145 -18.89 4.66 9.80
C LEU A 145 -18.25 4.77 11.18
N ASP A 146 -19.01 4.42 12.22
CA ASP A 146 -18.51 4.31 13.58
C ASP A 146 -17.57 3.09 13.70
N PRO A 147 -16.28 3.26 14.07
CA PRO A 147 -15.33 2.16 14.18
C PRO A 147 -15.63 1.17 15.32
N PHE A 148 -16.53 1.52 16.24
CA PHE A 148 -16.90 0.65 17.36
C PHE A 148 -18.21 -0.12 17.13
N THR A 149 -18.85 0.08 15.98
CA THR A 149 -20.10 -0.58 15.60
C THR A 149 -19.88 -1.34 14.30
N ASP A 150 -19.97 -2.68 14.34
CA ASP A 150 -19.75 -3.52 13.16
C ASP A 150 -20.74 -3.19 12.02
N PRO A 151 -20.31 -3.36 10.75
CA PRO A 151 -21.13 -3.03 9.60
C PRO A 151 -22.29 -4.01 9.45
N ASN A 152 -23.40 -3.54 8.87
CA ASN A 152 -24.57 -4.39 8.68
C ASN A 152 -24.37 -5.37 7.51
N PRO A 153 -24.88 -6.62 7.60
CA PRO A 153 -24.92 -7.51 6.45
C PRO A 153 -25.65 -6.85 5.26
N GLY A 154 -25.09 -6.97 4.06
CA GLY A 154 -25.55 -6.33 2.83
C GLY A 154 -25.01 -4.92 2.61
N GLN A 155 -24.35 -4.31 3.60
CA GLN A 155 -23.72 -3.01 3.42
C GLN A 155 -22.53 -3.12 2.45
N VAL A 156 -22.45 -2.21 1.49
CA VAL A 156 -21.33 -2.12 0.56
C VAL A 156 -20.28 -1.18 1.15
N LEU A 157 -19.07 -1.68 1.34
CA LEU A 157 -17.92 -0.94 1.81
C LEU A 157 -16.95 -0.72 0.66
N ILE A 158 -16.35 0.46 0.58
CA ILE A 158 -15.08 0.60 -0.13
C ILE A 158 -14.01 -0.19 0.62
N VAL A 159 -13.07 -0.74 -0.12
CA VAL A 159 -11.89 -1.45 0.42
C VAL A 159 -10.69 -0.52 0.26
N PRO A 160 -10.29 0.26 1.28
CA PRO A 160 -9.12 1.12 1.20
C PRO A 160 -7.92 0.42 0.55
N GLY A 161 -7.36 1.06 -0.48
CA GLY A 161 -6.20 0.55 -1.20
C GLY A 161 -5.00 0.54 -0.27
N LEU A 162 -4.65 -0.64 0.24
CA LEU A 162 -3.49 -0.86 1.08
C LEU A 162 -2.92 -2.24 0.76
N ASN A 163 -1.61 -2.31 0.58
CA ASN A 163 -0.93 -3.60 0.50
C ASN A 163 -1.11 -4.38 1.80
N ARG A 164 -1.44 -5.66 1.64
CA ARG A 164 -1.49 -6.60 2.75
C ARG A 164 -0.11 -6.75 3.39
N ARG A 165 -0.04 -6.90 4.71
CA ARG A 165 1.21 -7.00 5.45
C ARG A 165 1.33 -8.32 6.21
N ARG A 166 2.55 -8.82 6.35
CA ARG A 166 2.88 -10.00 7.16
C ARG A 166 4.06 -9.71 8.07
N GLN A 167 4.01 -10.25 9.28
CA GLN A 167 5.17 -10.30 10.17
C GLN A 167 5.94 -11.58 9.88
N VAL A 168 7.24 -11.45 9.66
CA VAL A 168 8.15 -12.58 9.40
C VAL A 168 8.35 -13.40 10.66
N ALA A 169 8.20 -14.72 10.56
CA ALA A 169 8.43 -15.69 11.63
C ALA A 169 9.14 -16.95 11.10
N GLY A 170 10.42 -16.80 10.71
CA GLY A 170 11.22 -17.89 10.13
C GLY A 170 11.01 -18.09 8.62
N ASP A 171 10.26 -17.20 8.00
CA ASP A 171 9.90 -17.25 6.59
C ASP A 171 11.03 -16.77 5.66
N THR A 172 10.98 -17.23 4.41
CA THR A 172 11.63 -16.54 3.30
C THR A 172 10.60 -15.69 2.56
N LEU A 173 11.07 -14.80 1.68
CA LEU A 173 10.15 -14.01 0.87
C LEU A 173 9.32 -14.89 -0.07
N GLU A 174 9.90 -15.99 -0.56
CA GLU A 174 9.20 -16.97 -1.38
C GLU A 174 8.10 -17.70 -0.60
N SER A 175 8.37 -18.15 0.64
CA SER A 175 7.33 -18.83 1.43
C SER A 175 6.15 -17.91 1.73
N LEU A 176 6.43 -16.64 2.07
CA LEU A 176 5.37 -15.65 2.24
C LEU A 176 4.62 -15.38 0.93
N CYS A 177 5.30 -15.31 -0.21
CA CYS A 177 4.63 -15.12 -1.51
C CYS A 177 3.72 -16.29 -1.87
N VAL A 178 4.09 -17.53 -1.51
CA VAL A 178 3.21 -18.70 -1.70
C VAL A 178 1.95 -18.57 -0.86
N GLU A 179 2.07 -18.12 0.39
CA GLU A 179 0.90 -17.90 1.26
C GLU A 179 0.00 -16.78 0.75
N GLU A 180 0.59 -15.68 0.29
CA GLU A 180 -0.15 -14.46 -0.08
C GLU A 180 -0.73 -14.51 -1.50
N TYR A 181 -0.05 -15.17 -2.44
CA TYR A 181 -0.41 -15.16 -3.84
C TYR A 181 -0.67 -16.56 -4.44
N GLY A 182 -0.34 -17.63 -3.72
CA GLY A 182 -0.29 -19.00 -4.24
C GLY A 182 1.04 -19.36 -4.91
N ASP A 183 1.15 -20.60 -5.35
CA ASP A 183 2.38 -21.26 -5.82
C ASP A 183 2.79 -20.95 -7.27
N HIS A 184 2.06 -20.10 -7.97
CA HIS A 184 2.37 -19.69 -9.34
C HIS A 184 3.40 -18.55 -9.39
N ASP A 185 4.39 -18.66 -10.28
CA ASP A 185 5.38 -17.59 -10.58
C ASP A 185 6.00 -16.94 -9.33
N VAL A 186 6.33 -17.78 -8.34
CA VAL A 186 6.79 -17.38 -7.01
C VAL A 186 8.06 -16.53 -7.10
N ALA A 187 8.97 -16.84 -8.03
CA ALA A 187 10.21 -16.09 -8.21
C ALA A 187 9.94 -14.62 -8.61
N LYS A 188 9.05 -14.38 -9.58
CA LYS A 188 8.66 -13.02 -9.98
C LYS A 188 7.97 -12.29 -8.84
N ARG A 189 7.03 -12.97 -8.16
CA ARG A 189 6.28 -12.38 -7.04
C ARG A 189 7.19 -12.01 -5.88
N ALA A 190 8.16 -12.87 -5.56
CA ALA A 190 9.18 -12.58 -4.56
C ALA A 190 10.07 -11.41 -4.99
N ALA A 191 10.48 -11.33 -6.26
CA ALA A 191 11.25 -10.19 -6.75
C ALA A 191 10.46 -8.86 -6.65
N VAL A 192 9.19 -8.86 -7.06
CA VAL A 192 8.28 -7.71 -6.97
C VAL A 192 8.03 -7.31 -5.52
N ALA A 193 7.73 -8.26 -4.64
CA ALA A 193 7.56 -8.00 -3.21
C ALA A 193 8.87 -7.49 -2.58
N GLY A 194 10.02 -8.03 -2.97
CA GLY A 194 11.33 -7.61 -2.48
C GLY A 194 11.60 -6.16 -2.86
N ALA A 195 11.39 -5.81 -4.13
CA ALA A 195 11.48 -4.45 -4.62
C ALA A 195 10.55 -3.48 -3.88
N ALA A 196 9.29 -3.87 -3.63
CA ALA A 196 8.30 -3.03 -2.95
C ALA A 196 8.67 -2.75 -1.48
N ASN A 197 9.50 -3.60 -0.87
CA ASN A 197 9.95 -3.48 0.51
C ASN A 197 11.42 -3.03 0.63
N TYR A 198 12.08 -2.64 -0.47
CA TYR A 198 13.50 -2.31 -0.49
C TYR A 198 14.42 -3.44 0.01
N ILE A 199 14.04 -4.70 -0.24
CA ILE A 199 14.79 -5.89 0.15
C ILE A 199 15.65 -6.32 -1.04
N GLY A 200 16.94 -5.94 -1.01
CA GLY A 200 17.91 -6.33 -2.04
C GLY A 200 18.40 -7.78 -1.94
N HIS A 201 18.21 -8.43 -0.78
CA HIS A 201 18.54 -9.82 -0.54
C HIS A 201 17.30 -10.56 -0.01
N PRO A 202 16.49 -11.18 -0.88
CA PRO A 202 15.21 -11.79 -0.50
C PRO A 202 15.28 -12.83 0.62
N HIS A 203 16.44 -13.45 0.82
CA HIS A 203 16.68 -14.42 1.88
C HIS A 203 17.15 -13.81 3.21
N SER A 204 17.33 -12.48 3.30
CA SER A 204 17.83 -11.81 4.51
C SER A 204 16.71 -11.28 5.42
N LEU A 205 15.56 -11.96 5.46
CA LEU A 205 14.47 -11.58 6.35
C LEU A 205 14.83 -11.88 7.81
N PHE A 206 14.35 -11.06 8.73
CA PHE A 206 14.53 -11.29 10.17
C PHE A 206 13.20 -11.32 10.91
N SER A 207 13.16 -12.06 12.01
CA SER A 207 11.95 -12.23 12.82
C SER A 207 11.37 -10.88 13.26
N GLY A 208 10.06 -10.70 13.09
CA GLY A 208 9.34 -9.47 13.43
C GLY A 208 9.42 -8.37 12.36
N GLN A 209 10.18 -8.56 11.28
CA GLN A 209 10.12 -7.67 10.13
C GLN A 209 8.71 -7.69 9.53
N VAL A 210 8.19 -6.51 9.15
CA VAL A 210 6.93 -6.41 8.40
C VAL A 210 7.25 -6.33 6.90
N VAL A 211 6.59 -7.18 6.12
CA VAL A 211 6.67 -7.20 4.65
C VAL A 211 5.29 -6.85 4.07
N TYR A 212 5.26 -5.93 3.12
CA TYR A 212 4.06 -5.50 2.40
C TYR A 212 3.97 -6.16 1.03
N PHE A 213 2.79 -6.63 0.65
CA PHE A 213 2.57 -7.42 -0.56
C PHE A 213 1.80 -6.60 -1.61
N PRO A 214 2.46 -6.23 -2.74
CA PRO A 214 1.81 -5.59 -3.90
C PRO A 214 0.60 -6.36 -4.45
N SER A 215 -0.36 -5.67 -5.07
CA SER A 215 -1.60 -6.28 -5.62
C SER A 215 -1.88 -6.01 -7.10
#